data_AF-A0A961LWR9-F1
#
_entry.id   AF-A0A961LWR9-F1
#
_cell.length_a   1.000
_cell.length_b   1.000
_cell.length_c   1.000
_cell.angle_alpha   90.00
_cell.angle_beta   90.00
_cell.angle_gamma   90.00
#
_symmetry.space_group_name_H-M   'P 1'
#
loop_
_entity.id
_entity.type
_entity.pdbx_description
1 polymer ?
#
loop_
_entity_poly.entity_id
_entity_poly.type
_entity_poly.pdbx_seq_one_letter_code
_entity_poly.pdbx_strand_id
1 'polypeptide(L)'
;RDPLPVEAPAPTDRAAIEANARAARAAETEARAEREAAANAARAAREAEFRAAHEHTALANRLDEARAALSALPEATTLDAALAESSASADAAGAAHGTLVADAPDLEACKASRDRAAAAVQGTEQEINAQRIRLSELTGIIGIIAGEGVEAELADTRERLATAERTKAALEREVAVLRALIGALDTAQQAARDRYFAPVLAELRPMLRLLWPGAELRFDGESLLPADLVRDGKVEPIGTLSGGTREQISLLVRLAFARLLARSGRHAPVILDDALVYTDDARMEAMFDALTLQAQDLQILVLSCRNRALRDLGGRKLRFEPVTPGV
;
A
#
# COMPACT_ATOMS: atom_id res chain seq x y z
N ARG A 1 -4.13 -16.46 10.97
CA ARG A 1 -4.21 -17.87 10.52
C ARG A 1 -3.54 -17.90 9.16
N ASP A 2 -2.28 -18.31 9.10
CA ASP A 2 -1.55 -18.39 7.83
C ASP A 2 -2.20 -19.46 6.93
N PRO A 3 -2.40 -19.19 5.64
CA PRO A 3 -2.87 -20.20 4.70
C PRO A 3 -1.72 -21.18 4.42
N LEU A 4 -1.99 -22.46 4.66
CA LEU A 4 -1.10 -23.57 4.28
C LEU A 4 -0.78 -23.49 2.77
N PRO A 5 0.47 -23.71 2.35
CA PRO A 5 0.82 -23.73 0.94
C PRO A 5 0.20 -24.98 0.32
N VAL A 6 -0.81 -24.78 -0.51
CA VAL A 6 -1.33 -25.84 -1.39
C VAL A 6 -0.33 -25.97 -2.53
N GLU A 7 0.56 -26.95 -2.45
CA GLU A 7 1.41 -27.35 -3.57
C GLU A 7 0.50 -27.68 -4.76
N ALA A 8 0.56 -26.84 -5.80
CA ALA A 8 -0.11 -27.09 -7.05
C ALA A 8 0.50 -28.36 -7.68
N PRO A 9 -0.29 -29.38 -8.02
CA PRO A 9 0.24 -30.52 -8.75
C PRO A 9 0.78 -30.05 -10.10
N ALA A 10 1.91 -30.62 -10.53
CA ALA A 10 2.58 -30.28 -11.78
C ALA A 10 1.59 -30.26 -12.96
N PRO A 11 1.73 -29.33 -13.92
CA PRO A 11 0.83 -29.25 -15.06
C PRO A 11 0.89 -30.55 -15.86
N THR A 12 -0.20 -31.31 -15.86
CA THR A 12 -0.37 -32.44 -16.77
C THR A 12 -0.40 -31.88 -18.20
N ASP A 13 0.59 -32.23 -19.00
CA ASP A 13 0.74 -31.74 -20.38
C ASP A 13 -0.41 -32.23 -21.26
N ARG A 14 -1.42 -31.38 -21.42
CA ARG A 14 -2.59 -31.64 -22.26
C ARG A 14 -2.21 -31.99 -23.69
N ALA A 15 -1.14 -31.41 -24.23
CA ALA A 15 -0.68 -31.71 -25.58
C ALA A 15 -0.11 -33.14 -25.66
N ALA A 16 0.59 -33.60 -24.61
CA ALA A 16 1.07 -34.97 -24.50
C ALA A 16 -0.09 -35.98 -24.39
N ILE A 17 -1.14 -35.69 -23.62
CA ILE A 17 -2.31 -36.56 -23.49
C ILE A 17 -3.08 -36.65 -24.83
N GLU A 18 -3.30 -35.52 -25.51
CA GLU A 18 -3.96 -35.50 -26.82
C GLU A 18 -3.11 -36.21 -27.89
N ALA A 19 -1.79 -36.11 -27.82
CA ALA A 19 -0.88 -36.86 -28.70
C ALA A 19 -0.94 -38.37 -28.46
N ASN A 20 -0.94 -38.80 -27.20
CA ASN A 20 -1.06 -40.20 -26.82
C ASN A 20 -2.41 -40.80 -27.26
N ALA A 21 -3.50 -40.04 -27.14
CA ALA A 21 -4.82 -40.47 -27.60
C ALA A 21 -4.90 -40.63 -29.12
N ARG A 22 -4.28 -39.72 -29.88
CA ARG A 22 -4.19 -39.84 -31.34
C ARG A 22 -3.36 -41.06 -31.75
N ALA A 23 -2.23 -41.28 -31.08
CA ALA A 23 -1.37 -42.44 -31.33
C ALA A 23 -2.07 -43.76 -31.00
N ALA A 24 -2.77 -43.84 -29.87
CA ALA A 24 -3.52 -45.04 -29.47
C ALA A 24 -4.66 -45.37 -30.46
N ARG A 25 -5.41 -44.35 -30.92
CA ARG A 25 -6.48 -44.54 -31.92
C ARG A 25 -5.94 -44.99 -33.27
N ALA A 26 -4.82 -44.41 -33.72
CA ALA A 26 -4.15 -44.85 -34.94
C ALA A 26 -3.72 -46.32 -34.84
N ALA A 27 -3.09 -46.70 -33.73
CA ALA A 27 -2.67 -48.08 -33.49
C ALA A 27 -3.85 -49.07 -33.40
N GLU A 28 -5.00 -48.66 -32.83
CA GLU A 28 -6.21 -49.49 -32.82
C GLU A 28 -6.78 -49.67 -34.24
N THR A 29 -6.84 -48.61 -35.04
CA THR A 29 -7.32 -48.69 -36.42
C THR A 29 -6.44 -49.57 -37.29
N GLU A 30 -5.11 -49.48 -37.11
CA GLU A 30 -4.13 -50.32 -37.80
C GLU A 30 -4.26 -51.78 -37.38
N ALA A 31 -4.27 -52.08 -36.08
CA ALA A 31 -4.45 -53.44 -35.57
C ALA A 31 -5.80 -54.07 -35.97
N ARG A 32 -6.85 -53.25 -36.10
CA ARG A 32 -8.15 -53.70 -36.60
C ARG A 32 -8.09 -54.04 -38.09
N ALA A 33 -7.48 -53.20 -38.90
CA ALA A 33 -7.30 -53.43 -40.34
C ALA A 33 -6.43 -54.68 -40.57
N GLU A 34 -5.35 -54.86 -39.82
CA GLU A 34 -4.49 -56.05 -39.85
C GLU A 34 -5.27 -57.31 -39.49
N ARG A 35 -6.09 -57.27 -38.43
CA ARG A 35 -6.95 -58.41 -38.07
C ARG A 35 -7.97 -58.72 -39.16
N GLU A 36 -8.63 -57.73 -39.73
CA GLU A 36 -9.62 -57.92 -40.79
C GLU A 36 -8.95 -58.50 -42.05
N ALA A 37 -7.76 -58.02 -42.41
CA ALA A 37 -6.94 -58.57 -43.49
C ALA A 37 -6.50 -60.01 -43.20
N ALA A 38 -5.99 -60.29 -42.00
CA ALA A 38 -5.59 -61.63 -41.58
C ALA A 38 -6.78 -62.60 -41.52
N ALA A 39 -7.96 -62.14 -41.07
CA ALA A 39 -9.18 -62.95 -41.05
C ALA A 39 -9.68 -63.26 -42.46
N ASN A 40 -9.62 -62.29 -43.38
CA ASN A 40 -9.95 -62.50 -44.79
C ASN A 40 -8.95 -63.44 -45.48
N ALA A 41 -7.65 -63.27 -45.20
CA ALA A 41 -6.61 -64.16 -45.69
C ALA A 41 -6.75 -65.57 -45.14
N ALA A 42 -7.02 -65.74 -43.84
CA ALA A 42 -7.29 -67.04 -43.23
C ALA A 42 -8.56 -67.69 -43.78
N ARG A 43 -9.60 -66.90 -44.08
CA ARG A 43 -10.82 -67.40 -44.73
C ARG A 43 -10.52 -67.88 -46.16
N ALA A 44 -9.80 -67.07 -46.95
CA ALA A 44 -9.40 -67.44 -48.30
C ALA A 44 -8.48 -68.67 -48.31
N ALA A 45 -7.56 -68.76 -47.36
CA ALA A 45 -6.68 -69.90 -47.15
C ALA A 45 -7.49 -71.15 -46.79
N ARG A 46 -8.46 -71.08 -45.86
CA ARG A 46 -9.36 -72.21 -45.54
C ARG A 46 -10.23 -72.64 -46.71
N GLU A 47 -10.74 -71.70 -47.49
CA GLU A 47 -11.53 -71.99 -48.69
C GLU A 47 -10.67 -72.62 -49.80
N ALA A 48 -9.40 -72.20 -49.93
CA ALA A 48 -8.43 -72.82 -50.84
C ALA A 48 -7.96 -74.20 -50.34
N GLU A 49 -7.73 -74.33 -49.03
CA GLU A 49 -7.37 -75.56 -48.32
C GLU A 49 -8.47 -76.61 -48.50
N PHE A 50 -9.73 -76.24 -48.29
CA PHE A 50 -10.90 -77.09 -48.49
C PHE A 50 -11.04 -77.54 -49.95
N ARG A 51 -10.85 -76.62 -50.91
CA ARG A 51 -10.84 -76.97 -52.35
C ARG A 51 -9.72 -77.94 -52.69
N ALA A 52 -8.50 -77.66 -52.26
CA ALA A 52 -7.33 -78.52 -52.48
C ALA A 52 -7.49 -79.90 -51.82
N ALA A 53 -8.06 -79.96 -50.61
CA ALA A 53 -8.35 -81.21 -49.91
C ALA A 53 -9.43 -82.04 -50.62
N HIS A 54 -10.48 -81.39 -51.13
CA HIS A 54 -11.51 -82.04 -51.94
C HIS A 54 -10.97 -82.54 -53.28
N GLU A 55 -10.16 -81.73 -53.97
CA GLU A 55 -9.49 -82.12 -55.21
C GLU A 55 -8.53 -83.29 -54.98
N HIS A 56 -7.70 -83.21 -53.93
CA HIS A 56 -6.81 -84.29 -53.51
C HIS A 56 -7.59 -85.58 -53.25
N THR A 57 -8.68 -85.53 -52.48
CA THR A 57 -9.51 -86.70 -52.17
C THR A 57 -10.16 -87.28 -53.43
N ALA A 58 -10.67 -86.43 -54.33
CA ALA A 58 -11.26 -86.87 -55.59
C ALA A 58 -10.22 -87.52 -56.53
N LEU A 59 -9.01 -86.94 -56.62
CA LEU A 59 -7.91 -87.50 -57.41
C LEU A 59 -7.35 -88.77 -56.79
N ALA A 60 -7.26 -88.86 -55.45
CA ALA A 60 -6.87 -90.06 -54.74
C ALA A 60 -7.87 -91.21 -54.98
N ASN A 61 -9.17 -90.93 -54.92
CA ASN A 61 -10.20 -91.93 -55.24
C ASN A 61 -10.12 -92.38 -56.71
N ARG A 62 -9.93 -91.45 -57.66
CA ARG A 62 -9.74 -91.78 -59.09
C ARG A 62 -8.48 -92.59 -59.33
N LEU A 63 -7.40 -92.28 -58.61
CA LEU A 63 -6.15 -93.03 -58.63
C LEU A 63 -6.37 -94.46 -58.11
N ASP A 64 -7.09 -94.64 -57.01
CA ASP A 64 -7.38 -95.96 -56.47
C ASP A 64 -8.32 -96.78 -57.37
N GLU A 65 -9.32 -96.15 -57.99
CA GLU A 65 -10.15 -96.75 -59.04
C GLU A 65 -9.32 -97.15 -60.26
N ALA A 66 -8.41 -96.29 -60.72
CA ALA A 66 -7.50 -96.57 -61.83
C ALA A 66 -6.52 -97.72 -61.49
N ARG A 67 -5.99 -97.77 -60.26
CA ARG A 67 -5.16 -98.90 -59.76
C ARG A 67 -5.94 -100.21 -59.77
N ALA A 68 -7.18 -100.19 -59.27
CA ALA A 68 -8.05 -101.36 -59.25
C ALA A 68 -8.38 -101.84 -60.68
N ALA A 69 -8.69 -100.92 -61.60
CA ALA A 69 -8.97 -101.23 -63.01
C ALA A 69 -7.73 -101.79 -63.74
N LEU A 70 -6.55 -101.20 -63.51
CA LEU A 70 -5.27 -101.65 -64.07
C LEU A 70 -4.91 -103.07 -63.58
N SER A 71 -5.21 -103.40 -62.32
CA SER A 71 -4.96 -104.75 -61.77
C SER A 71 -5.80 -105.87 -62.43
N ALA A 72 -6.83 -105.51 -63.22
CA ALA A 72 -7.79 -106.43 -63.81
C ALA A 72 -7.66 -106.63 -65.35
N LEU A 73 -6.70 -105.99 -66.04
CA LEU A 73 -6.57 -106.01 -67.51
C LEU A 73 -5.11 -106.32 -67.99
N PRO A 74 -4.87 -107.04 -69.11
CA PRO A 74 -3.53 -107.53 -69.49
C PRO A 74 -2.68 -106.65 -70.41
N GLU A 75 -3.15 -105.52 -70.94
CA GLU A 75 -2.33 -104.61 -71.77
C GLU A 75 -2.24 -103.21 -71.15
N ALA A 76 -1.14 -103.01 -70.41
CA ALA A 76 -0.87 -101.91 -69.50
C ALA A 76 0.17 -100.93 -70.08
N THR A 77 -0.29 -99.89 -70.78
CA THR A 77 0.57 -98.72 -71.11
C THR A 77 -0.19 -97.41 -71.09
N THR A 78 -1.43 -97.37 -71.58
CA THR A 78 -2.27 -96.16 -71.53
C THR A 78 -2.85 -95.88 -70.15
N LEU A 79 -3.12 -96.92 -69.35
CA LEU A 79 -3.59 -96.80 -67.97
C LEU A 79 -2.47 -96.40 -66.98
N ASP A 80 -1.22 -96.81 -67.21
CA ASP A 80 -0.08 -96.42 -66.38
C ASP A 80 0.25 -94.92 -66.48
N ALA A 81 0.12 -94.35 -67.69
CA ALA A 81 0.29 -92.92 -67.91
C ALA A 81 -0.79 -92.10 -67.18
N ALA A 82 -2.05 -92.54 -67.25
CA ALA A 82 -3.17 -91.90 -66.54
C ALA A 82 -3.02 -92.02 -65.01
N LEU A 83 -2.48 -93.13 -64.51
CA LEU A 83 -2.19 -93.34 -63.10
C LEU A 83 -1.06 -92.43 -62.62
N ALA A 84 0.02 -92.32 -63.38
CA ALA A 84 1.15 -91.43 -63.07
C ALA A 84 0.72 -89.96 -63.06
N GLU A 85 -0.11 -89.55 -64.03
CA GLU A 85 -0.67 -88.19 -64.09
C GLU A 85 -1.59 -87.89 -62.89
N SER A 86 -2.47 -88.83 -62.51
CA SER A 86 -3.35 -88.66 -61.35
C SER A 86 -2.57 -88.64 -60.03
N SER A 87 -1.49 -89.41 -59.90
CA SER A 87 -0.62 -89.40 -58.71
C SER A 87 0.13 -88.09 -58.59
N ALA A 88 0.75 -87.62 -59.67
CA ALA A 88 1.45 -86.34 -59.68
C ALA A 88 0.53 -85.17 -59.36
N SER A 89 -0.72 -85.22 -59.84
CA SER A 89 -1.74 -84.20 -59.53
C SER A 89 -2.19 -84.24 -58.06
N ALA A 90 -2.35 -85.44 -57.48
CA ALA A 90 -2.64 -85.59 -56.06
C ALA A 90 -1.48 -85.08 -55.18
N ASP A 91 -0.24 -85.45 -55.49
CA ASP A 91 0.94 -85.00 -54.75
C ASP A 91 1.10 -83.47 -54.81
N ALA A 92 0.86 -82.87 -55.99
CA ALA A 92 0.86 -81.42 -56.17
C ALA A 92 -0.25 -80.72 -55.36
N ALA A 93 -1.45 -81.28 -55.32
CA ALA A 93 -2.56 -80.76 -54.51
C ALA A 93 -2.28 -80.87 -53.00
N GLY A 94 -1.66 -81.97 -52.56
CA GLY A 94 -1.22 -82.16 -51.17
C GLY A 94 -0.14 -81.16 -50.75
N ALA A 95 0.85 -80.91 -51.62
CA ALA A 95 1.87 -79.89 -51.39
C ALA A 95 1.28 -78.47 -51.33
N ALA A 96 0.31 -78.15 -52.20
CA ALA A 96 -0.39 -76.86 -52.18
C ALA A 96 -1.20 -76.66 -50.89
N HIS A 97 -1.90 -77.69 -50.42
CA HIS A 97 -2.61 -77.68 -49.14
C HIS A 97 -1.66 -77.44 -47.96
N GLY A 98 -0.53 -78.16 -47.89
CA GLY A 98 0.47 -77.97 -46.82
C GLY A 98 1.07 -76.57 -46.79
N THR A 99 1.27 -75.95 -47.96
CA THR A 99 1.79 -74.57 -48.08
C THR A 99 0.76 -73.56 -47.56
N LEU A 100 -0.53 -73.72 -47.89
CA LEU A 100 -1.59 -72.83 -47.44
C LEU A 100 -1.83 -72.88 -45.92
N VAL A 101 -1.64 -74.05 -45.30
CA VAL A 101 -1.73 -74.22 -43.84
C VAL A 101 -0.53 -73.55 -43.14
N ALA A 102 0.67 -73.67 -43.72
CA ALA A 102 1.88 -73.05 -43.18
C ALA A 102 1.87 -71.51 -43.27
N ASP A 103 1.31 -70.96 -44.35
CA ASP A 103 1.26 -69.52 -44.62
C ASP A 103 0.05 -68.82 -43.96
N ALA A 104 -0.83 -69.56 -43.26
CA ALA A 104 -1.99 -68.99 -42.60
C ALA A 104 -1.58 -68.10 -41.41
N PRO A 105 -2.02 -66.83 -41.35
CA PRO A 105 -1.65 -65.92 -40.25
C PRO A 105 -2.27 -66.35 -38.91
N ASP A 106 -1.51 -66.14 -37.83
CA ASP A 106 -1.96 -66.42 -36.45
C ASP A 106 -3.07 -65.46 -36.02
N LEU A 107 -4.31 -65.95 -36.10
CA LEU A 107 -5.51 -65.21 -35.75
C LEU A 107 -5.58 -64.87 -34.26
N GLU A 108 -5.02 -65.69 -33.38
CA GLU A 108 -5.02 -65.43 -31.92
C GLU A 108 -4.04 -64.32 -31.58
N ALA A 109 -2.86 -64.30 -32.21
CA ALA A 109 -1.93 -63.17 -32.10
C ALA A 109 -2.55 -61.84 -32.56
N CYS A 110 -3.27 -61.85 -33.69
CA CYS A 110 -3.96 -60.65 -34.20
C CYS A 110 -5.09 -60.17 -33.26
N LYS A 111 -5.86 -61.10 -32.68
CA LYS A 111 -6.92 -60.77 -31.71
C LYS A 111 -6.35 -60.13 -30.45
N ALA A 112 -5.25 -60.67 -29.92
CA ALA A 112 -4.57 -60.16 -28.74
C ALA A 112 -3.97 -58.76 -28.99
N SER A 113 -3.44 -58.51 -30.18
CA SER A 113 -2.95 -57.17 -30.56
C SER A 113 -4.06 -56.13 -30.55
N ARG A 114 -5.22 -56.46 -31.15
CA ARG A 114 -6.40 -55.59 -31.16
C ARG A 114 -6.99 -55.35 -29.76
N ASP A 115 -7.04 -56.37 -28.90
CA ASP A 115 -7.54 -56.17 -27.52
C ASP A 115 -6.64 -55.24 -26.71
N ARG A 116 -5.31 -55.36 -26.86
CA ARG A 116 -4.36 -54.46 -26.21
C ARG A 116 -4.53 -53.00 -26.68
N ALA A 117 -4.69 -52.81 -27.99
CA ALA A 117 -4.89 -51.48 -28.56
C ALA A 117 -6.22 -50.85 -28.11
N ALA A 118 -7.31 -51.62 -28.10
CA ALA A 118 -8.61 -51.17 -27.61
C ALA A 118 -8.57 -50.79 -26.12
N ALA A 119 -7.89 -51.57 -25.28
CA ALA A 119 -7.71 -51.25 -23.86
C ALA A 119 -6.90 -49.95 -23.65
N ALA A 120 -5.86 -49.72 -24.46
CA ALA A 120 -5.07 -48.49 -24.41
C ALA A 120 -5.89 -47.25 -24.81
N VAL A 121 -6.75 -47.37 -25.84
CA VAL A 121 -7.67 -46.30 -26.25
C VAL A 121 -8.66 -46.00 -25.13
N GLN A 122 -9.29 -47.03 -24.54
CA GLN A 122 -10.25 -46.86 -23.45
C GLN A 122 -9.61 -46.19 -22.22
N GLY A 123 -8.39 -46.58 -21.83
CA GLY A 123 -7.67 -45.95 -20.73
C GLY A 123 -7.38 -44.47 -20.99
N THR A 124 -6.94 -44.15 -22.20
CA THR A 124 -6.66 -42.75 -22.58
C THR A 124 -7.92 -41.89 -22.63
N GLU A 125 -9.06 -42.44 -23.06
CA GLU A 125 -10.34 -41.73 -23.06
C GLU A 125 -10.85 -41.43 -21.65
N GLN A 126 -10.64 -42.34 -20.70
CA GLN A 126 -10.94 -42.11 -19.29
C GLN A 126 -10.06 -40.99 -18.71
N GLU A 127 -8.76 -40.99 -19.02
CA GLU A 127 -7.84 -39.92 -18.60
C GLU A 127 -8.25 -38.56 -19.17
N ILE A 128 -8.59 -38.48 -20.46
CA ILE A 128 -9.07 -37.24 -21.09
C ILE A 128 -10.31 -36.70 -20.38
N ASN A 129 -11.28 -37.57 -20.07
CA ASN A 129 -12.50 -37.16 -19.38
C ASN A 129 -12.20 -36.65 -17.97
N ALA A 130 -11.32 -37.33 -17.23
CA ALA A 130 -10.90 -36.88 -15.90
C ALA A 130 -10.21 -35.50 -15.96
N GLN A 131 -9.33 -35.27 -16.93
CA GLN A 131 -8.67 -33.97 -17.11
C GLN A 131 -9.65 -32.87 -17.54
N ARG A 132 -10.66 -33.18 -18.37
CA ARG A 132 -11.71 -32.22 -18.76
C ARG A 132 -12.56 -31.77 -17.57
N ILE A 133 -12.96 -32.71 -16.70
CA ILE A 133 -13.70 -32.38 -15.48
C ILE A 133 -12.86 -31.45 -14.60
N ARG A 134 -11.60 -31.81 -14.36
CA ARG A 134 -10.68 -31.02 -13.54
C ARG A 134 -10.43 -29.62 -14.11
N LEU A 135 -10.30 -29.49 -15.44
CA LEU A 135 -10.18 -28.19 -16.11
C LEU A 135 -11.43 -27.34 -15.88
N SER A 136 -12.62 -27.94 -15.99
CA SER A 136 -13.89 -27.24 -15.76
C SER A 136 -14.03 -26.76 -14.33
N GLU A 137 -13.65 -27.59 -13.35
CA GLU A 137 -13.64 -27.22 -11.92
C GLU A 137 -12.68 -26.05 -11.66
N LEU A 138 -11.43 -26.15 -12.13
CA LEU A 138 -10.44 -25.07 -11.97
C LEU A 138 -10.88 -23.78 -12.67
N THR A 139 -11.45 -23.87 -13.88
CA THR A 139 -11.97 -22.71 -14.61
C THR A 139 -13.12 -22.05 -13.84
N GLY A 140 -14.01 -22.85 -13.24
CA GLY A 140 -15.09 -22.35 -12.38
C GLY A 140 -14.56 -21.63 -11.15
N ILE A 141 -13.59 -22.21 -10.44
CA ILE A 141 -12.95 -21.59 -9.27
C ILE A 141 -12.28 -20.27 -9.65
N ILE A 142 -11.50 -20.24 -10.73
CA ILE A 142 -10.85 -19.03 -11.23
C ILE A 142 -11.90 -17.97 -11.59
N GLY A 143 -12.99 -18.36 -12.25
CA GLY A 143 -14.08 -17.44 -12.61
C GLY A 143 -14.77 -16.82 -11.39
N ILE A 144 -14.96 -17.59 -10.31
CA ILE A 144 -15.53 -17.08 -9.06
C ILE A 144 -14.57 -16.08 -8.41
N ILE A 145 -13.30 -16.44 -8.23
CA ILE A 145 -12.29 -15.57 -7.59
C ILE A 145 -12.04 -14.29 -8.40
N ALA A 146 -11.96 -14.39 -9.73
CA ALA A 146 -11.84 -13.23 -10.59
C ALA A 146 -13.13 -12.37 -10.61
N GLY A 147 -14.30 -13.00 -10.42
CA GLY A 147 -15.59 -12.34 -10.31
C GLY A 147 -15.83 -11.61 -8.98
N GLU A 148 -15.11 -11.99 -7.92
CA GLU A 148 -15.14 -11.32 -6.61
C GLU A 148 -14.57 -9.89 -6.66
N GLY A 149 -13.97 -9.48 -7.78
CA GLY A 149 -13.58 -8.08 -8.02
C GLY A 149 -12.40 -7.64 -7.16
N VAL A 150 -11.55 -8.56 -6.71
CA VAL A 150 -10.39 -8.31 -5.85
C VAL A 150 -9.47 -7.25 -6.47
N GLU A 151 -9.28 -7.27 -7.79
CA GLU A 151 -8.50 -6.25 -8.50
C GLU A 151 -9.16 -4.86 -8.46
N ALA A 152 -10.49 -4.81 -8.51
CA ALA A 152 -11.24 -3.56 -8.41
C ALA A 152 -11.21 -3.01 -6.98
N GLU A 153 -11.36 -3.85 -5.96
CA GLU A 153 -11.25 -3.47 -4.55
C GLU A 153 -9.83 -2.97 -4.22
N LEU A 154 -8.82 -3.65 -4.76
CA LEU A 154 -7.43 -3.25 -4.62
C LEU A 154 -7.14 -1.91 -5.32
N ALA A 155 -7.74 -1.67 -6.50
CA ALA A 155 -7.63 -0.39 -7.19
C ALA A 155 -8.30 0.76 -6.40
N ASP A 156 -9.52 0.55 -5.91
CA ASP A 156 -10.23 1.51 -5.04
C ASP A 156 -9.42 1.83 -3.78
N THR A 157 -8.91 0.79 -3.10
CA THR A 157 -8.11 0.95 -1.89
C THR A 157 -6.84 1.74 -2.15
N ARG A 158 -6.16 1.51 -3.28
CA ARG A 158 -4.96 2.27 -3.69
C ARG A 158 -5.29 3.74 -3.99
N GLU A 159 -6.41 4.01 -4.65
CA GLU A 159 -6.85 5.37 -4.92
C GLU A 159 -7.19 6.13 -3.64
N ARG A 160 -7.89 5.47 -2.71
CA ARG A 160 -8.21 6.01 -1.38
C ARG A 160 -6.94 6.29 -0.57
N LEU A 161 -5.96 5.39 -0.61
CA LEU A 161 -4.65 5.61 0.02
C LEU A 161 -3.94 6.82 -0.57
N ALA A 162 -3.84 6.90 -1.89
CA ALA A 162 -3.19 8.03 -2.57
C ALA A 162 -3.87 9.37 -2.24
N THR A 163 -5.20 9.38 -2.15
CA THR A 163 -5.97 10.57 -1.76
C THR A 163 -5.71 10.95 -0.30
N ALA A 164 -5.71 9.97 0.62
CA ALA A 164 -5.41 10.21 2.02
C ALA A 164 -3.98 10.73 2.22
N GLU A 165 -3.00 10.20 1.49
CA GLU A 165 -1.60 10.66 1.52
C GLU A 165 -1.45 12.10 1.04
N ARG A 166 -2.14 12.49 -0.04
CA ARG A 166 -2.16 13.89 -0.51
C ARG A 166 -2.75 14.83 0.53
N THR A 167 -3.87 14.45 1.14
CA THR A 167 -4.52 15.23 2.21
C THR A 167 -3.60 15.37 3.42
N LYS A 168 -2.95 14.28 3.84
CA LYS A 168 -1.97 14.29 4.93
C LYS A 168 -0.82 15.26 4.62
N ALA A 169 -0.23 15.18 3.43
CA ALA A 169 0.87 16.05 3.03
C ALA A 169 0.46 17.53 3.00
N ALA A 170 -0.77 17.84 2.57
CA ALA A 170 -1.30 19.20 2.58
C ALA A 170 -1.45 19.74 4.02
N LEU A 171 -2.02 18.94 4.92
CA LEU A 171 -2.16 19.30 6.34
C LEU A 171 -0.82 19.46 7.05
N GLU A 172 0.13 18.56 6.79
CA GLU A 172 1.49 18.67 7.34
C GLU A 172 2.19 19.96 6.90
N ARG A 173 2.00 20.35 5.63
CA ARG A 173 2.50 21.62 5.11
C ARG A 173 1.82 22.81 5.79
N GLU A 174 0.50 22.78 5.94
CA GLU A 174 -0.25 23.84 6.62
C GLU A 174 0.19 24.01 8.07
N VAL A 175 0.33 22.92 8.82
CA VAL A 175 0.85 22.92 10.19
C VAL A 175 2.26 23.50 10.25
N ALA A 176 3.14 23.13 9.32
CA ALA A 176 4.49 23.67 9.26
C ALA A 176 4.49 25.19 9.02
N VAL A 177 3.64 25.67 8.10
CA VAL A 177 3.47 27.11 7.82
C VAL A 177 2.93 27.85 9.03
N LEU A 178 1.88 27.34 9.69
CA LEU A 178 1.29 27.98 10.86
C LEU A 178 2.28 28.04 12.04
N ARG A 179 3.06 26.97 12.27
CA ARG A 179 4.12 26.97 13.29
C ARG A 179 5.20 27.99 12.99
N ALA A 180 5.64 28.08 11.73
CA ALA A 180 6.62 29.09 11.32
C ALA A 180 6.07 30.51 11.48
N LEU A 181 4.80 30.74 11.16
CA LEU A 181 4.13 32.03 11.34
C LEU A 181 4.03 32.41 12.82
N ILE A 182 3.63 31.49 13.69
CA ILE A 182 3.59 31.72 15.14
C ILE A 182 4.99 32.10 15.66
N GLY A 183 6.01 31.32 15.30
CA GLY A 183 7.39 31.63 15.72
C GLY A 183 7.88 33.00 15.19
N ALA A 184 7.50 33.37 13.97
CA ALA A 184 7.81 34.70 13.42
C ALA A 184 7.07 35.82 14.16
N LEU A 185 5.80 35.63 14.51
CA LEU A 185 5.02 36.59 15.30
C LEU A 185 5.58 36.76 16.71
N ASP A 186 5.95 35.68 17.38
CA ASP A 186 6.58 35.73 18.72
C ASP A 186 7.89 36.51 18.67
N THR A 187 8.72 36.23 17.66
CA THR A 187 9.99 36.94 17.45
C THR A 187 9.76 38.43 17.18
N ALA A 188 8.80 38.76 16.32
CA ALA A 188 8.45 40.15 16.01
C ALA A 188 7.88 40.88 17.23
N GLN A 189 7.05 40.20 18.04
CA GLN A 189 6.50 40.74 19.27
C GLN A 189 7.62 41.02 20.30
N GLN A 190 8.54 40.08 20.49
CA GLN A 190 9.71 40.27 21.37
C GLN A 190 10.59 41.42 20.90
N ALA A 191 10.93 41.47 19.60
CA ALA A 191 11.74 42.55 19.05
C ALA A 191 11.07 43.93 19.17
N ALA A 192 9.75 44.01 18.96
CA ALA A 192 8.99 45.23 19.20
C ALA A 192 9.02 45.61 20.68
N ARG A 193 8.81 44.66 21.59
CA ARG A 193 8.89 44.89 23.04
C ARG A 193 10.24 45.46 23.44
N ASP A 194 11.33 44.83 23.04
CA ASP A 194 12.69 45.29 23.35
C ASP A 194 12.94 46.70 22.81
N ARG A 195 12.52 46.98 21.58
CA ARG A 195 12.67 48.29 20.95
C ARG A 195 11.91 49.41 21.68
N TYR A 196 10.70 49.14 22.17
CA TYR A 196 9.86 50.17 22.80
C TYR A 196 10.06 50.28 24.31
N PHE A 197 10.31 49.18 25.03
CA PHE A 197 10.36 49.17 26.50
C PHE A 197 11.77 49.28 27.07
N ALA A 198 12.82 48.81 26.37
CA ALA A 198 14.18 49.01 26.86
C ALA A 198 14.52 50.51 27.10
N PRO A 199 14.07 51.45 26.24
CA PRO A 199 14.20 52.88 26.51
C PRO A 199 13.41 53.35 27.74
N VAL A 200 12.16 52.89 27.91
CA VAL A 200 11.33 53.26 29.08
C VAL A 200 11.95 52.77 30.38
N LEU A 201 12.43 51.52 30.41
CA LEU A 201 13.13 50.94 31.54
C LEU A 201 14.42 51.68 31.86
N ALA A 202 15.17 52.11 30.83
CA ALA A 202 16.37 52.92 31.01
C ALA A 202 16.06 54.27 31.68
N GLU A 203 14.97 54.94 31.30
CA GLU A 203 14.51 56.18 31.94
C GLU A 203 13.96 55.95 33.36
N LEU A 204 13.28 54.82 33.58
CA LEU A 204 12.65 54.51 34.86
C LEU A 204 13.66 54.14 35.96
N ARG A 205 14.74 53.42 35.60
CA ARG A 205 15.74 52.88 36.55
C ARG A 205 16.34 53.94 37.49
N PRO A 206 16.82 55.11 37.03
CA PRO A 206 17.34 56.15 37.91
C PRO A 206 16.32 56.64 38.94
N MET A 207 15.08 56.85 38.51
CA MET A 207 14.01 57.34 39.37
C MET A 207 13.55 56.27 40.38
N LEU A 208 13.48 55.00 39.97
CA LEU A 208 13.21 53.87 40.87
C LEU A 208 14.28 53.76 41.96
N ARG A 209 15.56 53.88 41.61
CA ARG A 209 16.67 53.78 42.57
C ARG A 209 16.68 54.90 43.60
N LEU A 210 16.15 56.06 43.26
CA LEU A 210 16.03 57.20 44.17
C LEU A 210 14.97 56.95 45.25
N LEU A 211 13.84 56.34 44.87
CA LEU A 211 12.78 55.98 45.81
C LEU A 211 13.09 54.70 46.61
N TRP A 212 13.62 53.69 45.94
CA TRP A 212 13.94 52.39 46.52
C TRP A 212 15.31 51.92 46.00
N PRO A 213 16.38 52.12 46.79
CA PRO A 213 17.70 51.62 46.45
C PRO A 213 17.69 50.11 46.20
N GLY A 214 18.22 49.66 45.06
CA GLY A 214 18.24 48.25 44.70
C GLY A 214 16.92 47.67 44.19
N ALA A 215 15.88 48.48 44.02
CA ALA A 215 14.62 48.01 43.46
C ALA A 215 14.69 47.81 41.93
N GLU A 216 13.99 46.78 41.47
CA GLU A 216 13.77 46.51 40.04
C GLU A 216 12.29 46.32 39.77
N LEU A 217 11.78 46.93 38.70
CA LEU A 217 10.41 46.75 38.26
C LEU A 217 10.38 45.76 37.10
N ARG A 218 9.66 44.65 37.27
CA ARG A 218 9.41 43.65 36.24
C ARG A 218 8.05 43.91 35.60
N PHE A 219 8.00 43.71 34.30
CA PHE A 219 6.80 43.90 33.50
C PHE A 219 6.25 42.55 33.07
N ASP A 220 4.92 42.46 33.03
CA ASP A 220 4.26 41.29 32.45
C ASP A 220 4.58 41.21 30.97
N GLY A 221 4.99 40.02 30.54
CA GLY A 221 5.29 39.73 29.15
C GLY A 221 4.10 40.05 28.26
N GLU A 222 2.87 39.67 28.66
CA GLU A 222 1.70 39.79 27.80
C GLU A 222 1.03 41.17 27.84
N SER A 223 0.65 41.66 29.02
CA SER A 223 -0.10 42.92 29.20
C SER A 223 0.78 44.18 29.14
N LEU A 224 2.11 44.03 29.20
CA LEU A 224 3.07 45.14 29.16
C LEU A 224 2.91 46.13 30.31
N LEU A 225 2.24 45.72 31.39
CA LEU A 225 2.09 46.49 32.62
C LEU A 225 3.13 46.03 33.65
N PRO A 226 3.51 46.89 34.61
CA PRO A 226 4.28 46.46 35.77
C PRO A 226 3.59 45.27 36.45
N ALA A 227 4.30 44.15 36.55
CA ALA A 227 3.81 42.92 37.18
C ALA A 227 4.31 42.81 38.62
N ASP A 228 5.62 42.98 38.81
CA ASP A 228 6.28 42.79 40.10
C ASP A 228 7.25 43.92 40.40
N LEU A 229 7.31 44.31 41.67
CA LEU A 229 8.38 45.10 42.22
C LEU A 229 9.31 44.16 43.00
N VAL A 230 10.59 44.13 42.61
CA VAL A 230 11.62 43.37 43.32
C VAL A 230 12.40 44.31 44.22
N ARG A 231 12.43 44.03 45.53
CA ARG A 231 13.18 44.81 46.52
C ARG A 231 13.88 43.86 47.48
N ASP A 232 15.15 44.12 47.78
CA ASP A 232 15.94 43.30 48.71
C ASP A 232 15.87 41.78 48.43
N GLY A 233 15.80 41.41 47.13
CA GLY A 233 15.66 40.02 46.68
C GLY A 233 14.26 39.42 46.81
N LYS A 234 13.27 40.16 47.32
CA LYS A 234 11.87 39.73 47.41
C LYS A 234 11.06 40.22 46.22
N VAL A 235 10.28 39.32 45.61
CA VAL A 235 9.35 39.64 44.52
C VAL A 235 7.98 39.97 45.12
N GLU A 236 7.47 41.17 44.83
CA GLU A 236 6.18 41.65 45.31
C GLU A 236 5.27 41.99 44.11
N PRO A 237 4.19 41.21 43.88
CA PRO A 237 3.24 41.52 42.82
C PRO A 237 2.59 42.89 43.03
N ILE A 238 2.48 43.70 41.98
CA ILE A 238 2.00 45.10 42.05
C ILE A 238 0.60 45.19 42.69
N GLY A 239 -0.25 44.19 42.46
CA GLY A 239 -1.60 44.11 43.06
C GLY A 239 -1.60 43.95 44.58
N THR A 240 -0.51 43.46 45.16
CA THR A 240 -0.35 43.26 46.62
C THR A 240 0.29 44.45 47.34
N LEU A 241 0.87 45.38 46.58
CA LEU A 241 1.48 46.60 47.13
C LEU A 241 0.42 47.54 47.71
N SER A 242 0.83 48.33 48.70
CA SER A 242 0.00 49.41 49.25
C SER A 242 -0.41 50.42 48.18
N GLY A 243 -1.55 51.10 48.38
CA GLY A 243 -2.06 52.10 47.45
C GLY A 243 -1.02 53.19 47.12
N GLY A 244 -0.36 53.74 48.14
CA GLY A 244 0.69 54.76 47.96
C GLY A 244 1.88 54.27 47.14
N THR A 245 2.36 53.03 47.35
CA THR A 245 3.44 52.46 46.52
C THR A 245 3.00 52.28 45.07
N ARG A 246 1.77 51.83 44.85
CA ARG A 246 1.22 51.65 43.50
C ARG A 246 1.07 52.98 42.77
N GLU A 247 0.62 54.02 43.45
CA GLU A 247 0.54 55.38 42.92
C GLU A 247 1.91 55.96 42.57
N GLN A 248 2.91 55.77 43.44
CA GLN A 248 4.29 56.18 43.18
C GLN A 248 4.85 55.51 41.93
N ILE A 249 4.71 54.19 41.79
CA ILE A 249 5.13 53.46 40.58
C ILE A 249 4.40 54.01 39.35
N SER A 250 3.09 54.24 39.47
CA SER A 250 2.27 54.79 38.39
C SER A 250 2.75 56.18 37.93
N LEU A 251 3.18 57.03 38.87
CA LEU A 251 3.77 58.34 38.59
C LEU A 251 5.12 58.22 37.88
N LEU A 252 6.02 57.38 38.40
CA LEU A 252 7.36 57.18 37.82
C LEU A 252 7.28 56.64 36.40
N VAL A 253 6.38 55.70 36.12
CA VAL A 253 6.14 55.17 34.77
C VAL A 253 5.68 56.29 33.82
N ARG A 254 4.74 57.16 34.25
CA ARG A 254 4.29 58.29 33.42
C ARG A 254 5.41 59.29 33.15
N LEU A 255 6.26 59.59 34.13
CA LEU A 255 7.43 60.45 33.95
C LEU A 255 8.43 59.85 32.96
N ALA A 256 8.70 58.55 33.06
CA ALA A 256 9.59 57.84 32.13
C ALA A 256 9.07 57.91 30.67
N PHE A 257 7.76 57.73 30.47
CA PHE A 257 7.14 57.90 29.15
C PHE A 257 7.21 59.35 28.63
N ALA A 258 6.91 60.34 29.48
CA ALA A 258 7.01 61.75 29.11
C ALA A 258 8.44 62.11 28.68
N ARG A 259 9.45 61.62 29.41
CA ARG A 259 10.86 61.83 29.06
C ARG A 259 11.26 61.14 27.76
N LEU A 260 10.82 59.91 27.55
CA LEU A 260 11.04 59.22 26.28
C LEU A 260 10.45 60.01 25.10
N LEU A 261 9.24 60.55 25.24
CA LEU A 261 8.61 61.39 24.22
C LEU A 261 9.39 62.69 24.00
N ALA A 262 9.83 63.36 25.06
CA ALA A 262 10.66 64.56 24.96
C ALA A 262 11.97 64.30 24.20
N ARG A 263 12.66 63.17 24.48
CA ARG A 263 13.87 62.76 23.73
C ARG A 263 13.61 62.49 22.25
N SER A 264 12.37 62.15 21.88
CA SER A 264 11.94 62.00 20.48
C SER A 264 11.50 63.31 19.81
N GLY A 265 11.68 64.46 20.49
CA GLY A 265 11.26 65.78 20.02
C GLY A 265 9.78 66.09 20.23
N ARG A 266 9.04 65.20 20.93
CA ARG A 266 7.62 65.36 21.24
C ARG A 266 7.45 65.71 22.71
N HIS A 267 7.60 66.98 23.05
CA HIS A 267 7.43 67.44 24.43
C HIS A 267 5.95 67.36 24.84
N ALA A 268 5.68 66.60 25.89
CA ALA A 268 4.36 66.51 26.52
C ALA A 268 4.46 67.05 27.96
N PRO A 269 3.66 68.06 28.35
CA PRO A 269 3.65 68.52 29.73
C PRO A 269 3.03 67.44 30.63
N VAL A 270 3.59 67.28 31.83
CA VAL A 270 3.07 66.37 32.85
C VAL A 270 2.28 67.17 33.87
N ILE A 271 1.01 66.84 34.06
CA ILE A 271 0.14 67.48 35.05
C ILE A 271 -0.11 66.49 36.18
N LEU A 272 0.24 66.89 37.39
CA LEU A 272 0.07 66.12 38.63
C LEU A 272 -0.99 66.82 39.46
N ASP A 273 -2.15 66.19 39.65
CA ASP A 273 -3.25 66.72 40.46
C ASP A 273 -3.38 65.90 41.74
N ASP A 274 -2.97 66.49 42.87
CA ASP A 274 -2.91 65.85 44.20
C ASP A 274 -2.20 64.46 44.20
N ALA A 275 -1.30 64.21 43.25
CA ALA A 275 -0.67 62.91 43.02
C ALA A 275 0.35 62.48 44.09
N LEU A 276 0.61 63.31 45.12
CA LEU A 276 1.63 63.08 46.15
C LEU A 276 1.04 62.95 47.57
N VAL A 277 -0.27 62.69 47.69
CA VAL A 277 -1.00 62.72 48.96
C VAL A 277 -0.64 61.57 49.92
N TYR A 278 -0.14 60.43 49.41
CA TYR A 278 0.04 59.19 50.16
C TYR A 278 1.51 58.77 50.41
N THR A 279 2.43 59.73 50.39
CA THR A 279 3.87 59.48 50.55
C THR A 279 4.34 59.87 51.96
N ASP A 280 5.16 59.04 52.61
CA ASP A 280 5.82 59.44 53.87
C ASP A 280 6.94 60.45 53.63
N ASP A 281 7.30 61.21 54.66
CA ASP A 281 8.16 62.39 54.52
C ASP A 281 9.50 62.08 53.80
N ALA A 282 10.15 60.96 54.14
CA ALA A 282 11.40 60.54 53.50
C ALA A 282 11.24 60.16 52.02
N ARG A 283 10.16 59.44 51.65
CA ARG A 283 9.88 59.15 50.23
C ARG A 283 9.39 60.38 49.46
N MET A 284 8.86 61.40 50.16
CA MET A 284 8.34 62.61 49.54
C MET A 284 9.49 63.47 49.03
N GLU A 285 10.55 63.60 49.83
CA GLU A 285 11.80 64.26 49.42
C GLU A 285 12.44 63.56 48.21
N ALA A 286 12.55 62.22 48.25
CA ALA A 286 13.06 61.45 47.11
C ALA A 286 12.21 61.62 45.84
N MET A 287 10.89 61.79 45.98
CA MET A 287 10.02 62.08 44.85
C MET A 287 10.19 63.51 44.34
N PHE A 288 10.45 64.50 45.20
CA PHE A 288 10.77 65.87 44.78
C PHE A 288 12.09 65.93 44.02
N ASP A 289 13.10 65.17 44.47
CA ASP A 289 14.36 65.01 43.75
C ASP A 289 14.14 64.37 42.37
N ALA A 290 13.28 63.34 42.29
CA ALA A 290 12.91 62.73 41.01
C ALA A 290 12.25 63.76 40.07
N LEU A 291 11.24 64.49 40.56
CA LEU A 291 10.53 65.51 39.78
C LEU A 291 11.45 66.63 39.31
N THR A 292 12.35 67.09 40.18
CA THR A 292 13.32 68.15 39.87
C THR A 292 14.33 67.69 38.82
N LEU A 293 14.81 66.44 38.92
CA LEU A 293 15.68 65.84 37.91
C LEU A 293 14.98 65.77 36.55
N GLN A 294 13.70 65.40 36.51
CA GLN A 294 12.94 65.30 35.27
C GLN A 294 12.54 66.67 34.70
N ALA A 295 12.36 67.68 35.55
CA ALA A 295 11.97 69.03 35.15
C ALA A 295 13.01 69.77 34.27
N GLN A 296 14.23 69.23 34.16
CA GLN A 296 15.25 69.74 33.23
C GLN A 296 14.83 69.52 31.77
N ASP A 297 14.18 68.40 31.48
CA ASP A 297 13.80 67.97 30.13
C ASP A 297 12.27 68.09 29.89
N LEU A 298 11.49 68.26 30.96
CA LEU A 298 10.02 68.23 30.94
C LEU A 298 9.40 69.44 31.64
N GLN A 299 8.26 69.91 31.13
CA GLN A 299 7.40 70.82 31.87
C GLN A 299 6.50 70.00 32.80
N ILE A 300 6.64 70.21 34.11
CA ILE A 300 5.83 69.54 35.13
C ILE A 300 4.97 70.58 35.85
N LEU A 301 3.65 70.39 35.84
CA LEU A 301 2.67 71.22 36.53
C LEU A 301 2.13 70.43 37.72
N VAL A 302 2.36 70.92 38.94
CA VAL A 302 1.86 70.29 40.16
C VAL A 302 0.74 71.13 40.74
N LEU A 303 -0.46 70.55 40.77
CA LEU A 303 -1.65 71.09 41.40
C LEU A 303 -1.84 70.36 42.73
N SER A 304 -1.97 71.11 43.82
CA SER A 304 -2.30 70.49 45.10
C SER A 304 -2.94 71.46 46.08
N CYS A 305 -3.81 70.92 46.93
CA CYS A 305 -4.36 71.61 48.09
C CYS A 305 -3.41 71.65 49.30
N ARG A 306 -2.28 70.91 49.28
CA ARG A 306 -1.33 70.76 50.40
C ARG A 306 -0.11 71.68 50.29
N ASN A 307 -0.33 72.98 50.44
CA ASN A 307 0.74 74.00 50.33
C ASN A 307 1.93 73.80 51.30
N ARG A 308 1.71 73.16 52.47
CA ARG A 308 2.79 72.86 53.42
C ARG A 308 3.70 71.73 52.94
N ALA A 309 3.13 70.67 52.36
CA ALA A 309 3.88 69.48 51.92
C ALA A 309 4.73 69.77 50.67
N LEU A 310 4.24 70.63 49.76
CA LEU A 310 4.96 71.00 48.54
C LEU A 310 5.89 72.20 48.69
N ARG A 311 6.14 72.66 49.93
CA ARG A 311 6.98 73.84 50.16
C ARG A 311 8.40 73.62 49.62
N ASP A 312 8.90 72.41 49.79
CA ASP A 312 10.29 72.04 49.56
C ASP A 312 10.53 71.48 48.14
N LEU A 313 9.49 71.41 47.30
CA LEU A 313 9.57 70.97 45.89
C LEU A 313 10.39 71.92 44.99
N GLY A 314 10.59 73.19 45.37
CA GLY A 314 11.56 74.08 44.69
C GLY A 314 11.16 74.69 43.34
N GLY A 315 9.88 74.70 42.96
CA GLY A 315 9.39 75.26 41.68
C GLY A 315 8.81 76.68 41.72
N ARG A 316 8.46 77.23 40.54
CA ARG A 316 7.72 78.51 40.43
C ARG A 316 6.29 78.33 40.97
N LYS A 317 6.00 78.99 42.09
CA LYS A 317 4.64 78.97 42.68
C LYS A 317 3.70 79.87 41.87
N LEU A 318 2.61 79.29 41.40
CA LEU A 318 1.51 79.99 40.76
C LEU A 318 0.33 80.05 41.73
N ARG A 319 -0.46 81.13 41.66
CA ARG A 319 -1.69 81.29 42.44
C ARG A 319 -2.86 81.42 41.47
N PHE A 320 -3.96 80.76 41.80
CA PHE A 320 -5.22 80.99 41.12
C PHE A 320 -5.87 82.23 41.74
N GLU A 321 -6.14 83.24 40.92
CA GLU A 321 -6.92 84.41 41.33
C GLU A 321 -8.32 84.28 40.71
N PRO A 322 -9.39 84.60 41.46
CA PRO A 322 -10.73 84.65 40.90
C PRO A 322 -10.73 85.66 39.75
N VAL A 323 -11.13 85.21 38.56
CA VAL A 323 -11.39 86.13 37.46
C VAL A 323 -12.69 86.85 37.79
N THR A 324 -12.62 88.11 38.18
CA THR A 324 -13.79 88.98 38.18
C THR A 324 -14.15 89.23 36.72
N PRO A 325 -15.31 88.75 36.22
CA PRO A 325 -15.76 89.15 34.90
C PRO A 325 -15.93 90.66 34.92
N GLY A 326 -15.28 91.36 33.99
CA GLY A 326 -15.36 92.81 33.90
C GLY A 326 -16.80 93.28 33.76
N VAL A 327 -17.11 94.39 34.45
CA VAL A 327 -18.28 95.25 34.25
C VAL A 327 -18.32 95.75 32.81
#